data_AF-A0A946ZBA0-F1
#
_entry.id   AF-A0A946ZBA0-F1
#
_cell.length_a   1.000
_cell.length_b   1.000
_cell.length_c   1.000
_cell.angle_alpha   90.00
_cell.angle_beta   90.00
_cell.angle_gamma   90.00
#
_symmetry.space_group_name_H-M   'P 1'
#
loop_
_entity.id
_entity.type
_entity.pdbx_description
1 polymer ?
#
loop_
_entity_poly.entity_id
_entity_poly.type
_entity_poly.pdbx_seq_one_letter_code
_entity_poly.pdbx_strand_id
1 'polypeptide(L)'
;NLGKTYNKSGDQRIVYFDGGESVHEELLTFNPFANYSYKASKFTNVLKKFSDEAYSQVWFDTMDDQTRITWNYIYTAKNFLARFLLKFILGLIKYEEFMEESLEHAKDYIENGD
;
A
#
# COMPACT_ATOMS: atom_id res chain seq x y z
N ASN A 1 1.09 -5.05 21.02
CA ASN A 1 0.37 -6.33 20.83
C ASN A 1 1.12 -7.11 19.75
N LEU A 2 2.18 -7.85 20.11
CA LEU A 2 3.13 -8.53 19.21
C LEU A 2 2.59 -9.86 18.63
N GLY A 3 1.26 -10.03 18.55
CA GLY A 3 0.63 -11.35 18.48
C GLY A 3 -0.16 -11.67 17.21
N LYS A 4 -0.17 -10.81 16.19
CA LYS A 4 -0.79 -11.13 14.89
C LYS A 4 0.22 -10.95 13.77
N THR A 5 0.62 -12.08 13.17
CA THR A 5 1.34 -12.07 11.90
C THR A 5 0.38 -11.62 10.80
N TYR A 6 0.90 -10.94 9.78
CA TYR A 6 0.15 -10.49 8.60
C TYR A 6 0.59 -11.33 7.41
N ASN A 7 0.23 -12.61 7.42
CA ASN A 7 0.79 -13.64 6.51
C ASN A 7 -0.25 -14.68 6.07
N LYS A 8 -1.54 -14.40 6.27
CA LYS A 8 -2.65 -15.24 5.81
C LYS A 8 -3.77 -14.37 5.26
N SER A 9 -4.42 -14.84 4.19
CA SER A 9 -5.62 -14.19 3.66
C SER A 9 -6.67 -14.01 4.78
N GLY A 10 -7.24 -12.80 4.85
CA GLY A 10 -8.14 -12.34 5.91
C GLY A 10 -7.44 -11.69 7.11
N ASP A 11 -6.11 -11.74 7.20
CA ASP A 11 -5.38 -11.00 8.24
C ASP A 11 -5.58 -9.50 8.06
N GLN A 12 -5.65 -8.79 9.19
CA GLN A 12 -5.92 -7.37 9.22
C GLN A 12 -4.88 -6.63 10.07
N ARG A 13 -4.47 -5.45 9.60
CA ARG A 13 -3.61 -4.52 10.34
C ARG A 13 -4.10 -3.08 10.19
N ILE A 14 -3.63 -2.23 11.10
CA ILE A 14 -3.76 -0.78 10.99
C ILE A 14 -2.36 -0.25 10.75
N VAL A 15 -2.18 0.46 9.65
CA VAL A 15 -0.94 1.19 9.34
C VAL A 15 -1.13 2.62 9.83
N TYR A 16 -0.16 3.11 10.60
CA TYR A 16 -0.12 4.49 11.09
C TYR A 16 0.99 5.23 10.35
N PHE A 17 0.67 6.43 9.87
CA PHE A 17 1.63 7.33 9.24
C PHE A 17 2.11 8.37 10.26
N ASP A 18 3.27 8.97 10.04
CA ASP A 18 3.91 9.90 10.97
C ASP A 18 3.03 11.10 11.34
N GLY A 19 2.12 11.51 10.45
CA GLY A 19 1.12 12.56 10.69
C GLY A 19 -0.05 12.16 11.61
N GLY A 20 -0.03 10.95 12.18
CA GLY A 20 -1.12 10.38 12.99
C GLY A 20 -2.31 9.87 12.17
N GLU A 21 -2.25 9.99 10.85
CA GLU A 21 -3.20 9.39 9.93
C GLU A 21 -3.03 7.87 9.90
N SER A 22 -4.04 7.17 9.39
CA SER A 22 -4.06 5.72 9.37
C SER A 22 -4.93 5.14 8.27
N VAL A 23 -4.68 3.86 7.99
CA VAL A 23 -5.43 3.03 7.06
C VAL A 23 -5.57 1.62 7.62
N HIS A 24 -6.72 0.99 7.39
CA HIS A 24 -6.94 -0.41 7.68
C HIS A 24 -6.60 -1.25 6.46
N GLU A 25 -5.72 -2.21 6.61
CA GLU A 25 -5.35 -3.14 5.55
C GLU A 25 -5.84 -4.55 5.86
N GLU A 26 -6.40 -5.22 4.86
CA GLU A 26 -6.85 -6.61 4.89
C GLU A 26 -6.12 -7.39 3.80
N LEU A 27 -5.42 -8.46 4.18
CA LEU A 27 -4.66 -9.28 3.23
C LEU A 27 -5.66 -10.12 2.42
N LEU A 28 -5.68 -9.94 1.11
CA LEU A 28 -6.61 -10.63 0.21
C LEU A 28 -6.01 -11.95 -0.27
N THR A 29 -4.75 -11.91 -0.74
CA THR A 29 -3.99 -13.09 -1.14
C THR A 29 -2.60 -13.05 -0.53
N PHE A 30 -2.04 -14.22 -0.25
CA PHE A 30 -0.68 -14.35 0.24
C PHE A 30 -0.04 -15.60 -0.36
N ASN A 31 0.91 -15.38 -1.27
CA ASN A 31 1.71 -16.41 -1.92
C ASN A 31 3.16 -16.18 -1.53
N PRO A 32 3.69 -16.93 -0.54
CA PRO A 32 5.04 -16.73 -0.02
C PRO A 32 6.08 -16.61 -1.14
N PHE A 33 6.98 -15.64 -1.02
CA PHE A 33 8.08 -15.39 -1.96
C PHE A 33 7.69 -15.01 -3.39
N ALA A 34 6.39 -14.89 -3.71
CA ALA A 34 5.94 -14.60 -5.07
C ALA A 34 5.12 -13.30 -5.14
N ASN A 35 4.03 -13.22 -4.38
CA ASN A 35 3.18 -12.02 -4.37
C ASN A 35 2.21 -12.02 -3.19
N TYR A 36 1.68 -10.85 -2.91
CA TYR A 36 0.51 -10.70 -2.06
C TYR A 36 -0.35 -9.54 -2.56
N SER A 37 -1.61 -9.53 -2.15
CA SER A 37 -2.52 -8.42 -2.41
C SER A 37 -3.27 -8.06 -1.15
N TYR A 38 -3.62 -6.79 -1.01
CA TYR A 38 -4.36 -6.31 0.13
C TYR A 38 -5.33 -5.22 -0.25
N LYS A 39 -6.39 -5.11 0.53
CA LYS A 39 -7.37 -4.02 0.46
C LYS A 39 -7.06 -3.02 1.56
N ALA A 40 -6.87 -1.77 1.17
CA ALA A 40 -6.84 -0.65 2.08
C ALA A 40 -8.23 -0.01 2.19
N SER A 41 -8.64 0.31 3.41
CA SER A 41 -9.96 0.89 3.70
C SER A 41 -9.90 1.75 4.96
N LYS A 42 -11.01 2.42 5.29
CA LYS A 42 -11.14 3.25 6.50
C LYS A 42 -10.03 4.30 6.63
N PHE A 43 -9.70 4.94 5.51
CA PHE A 43 -8.72 6.03 5.47
C PHE A 43 -9.12 7.14 6.44
N THR A 44 -8.16 7.64 7.22
CA THR A 44 -8.37 8.84 8.05
C THR A 44 -7.86 10.12 7.38
N ASN A 45 -6.99 9.97 6.38
CA ASN A 45 -6.37 11.03 5.57
C ASN A 45 -7.32 11.67 4.54
N VAL A 46 -6.78 12.56 3.71
CA VAL A 46 -7.52 13.29 2.66
C VAL A 46 -8.22 12.37 1.64
N LEU A 47 -7.70 11.17 1.41
CA LEU A 47 -8.22 10.23 0.41
C LEU A 47 -9.61 9.71 0.78
N LYS A 48 -9.97 9.69 2.07
CA LYS A 48 -11.30 9.25 2.55
C LYS A 48 -12.47 10.02 1.95
N LYS A 49 -12.22 11.25 1.47
CA LYS A 49 -13.23 12.09 0.82
C LYS A 49 -13.55 11.61 -0.59
N PHE A 50 -12.65 10.87 -1.24
CA PHE A 50 -12.69 10.55 -2.66
C PHE A 50 -12.68 9.04 -2.96
N SER A 51 -12.17 8.24 -2.01
CA SER A 51 -12.07 6.78 -2.11
C SER A 51 -12.57 6.14 -0.81
N ASP A 52 -13.35 5.07 -0.93
CA ASP A 52 -13.72 4.23 0.24
C ASP A 52 -12.72 3.10 0.44
N GLU A 53 -12.18 2.59 -0.67
CA GLU A 53 -11.24 1.48 -0.68
C GLU A 53 -10.11 1.73 -1.69
N ALA A 54 -9.03 1.00 -1.52
CA ALA A 54 -8.00 0.84 -2.54
C ALA A 54 -7.49 -0.60 -2.52
N TYR A 55 -7.06 -1.07 -3.68
CA TYR A 55 -6.57 -2.41 -3.89
C TYR A 55 -5.12 -2.35 -4.30
N SER A 56 -4.30 -3.12 -3.61
CA SER A 56 -2.86 -3.16 -3.79
C SER A 56 -2.43 -4.57 -4.20
N GLN A 57 -1.44 -4.64 -5.07
CA GLN A 57 -0.76 -5.88 -5.39
C GLN A 57 0.75 -5.69 -5.43
N VAL A 58 1.46 -6.57 -4.74
CA VAL A 58 2.92 -6.59 -4.64
C VAL A 58 3.43 -7.88 -5.23
N TRP A 59 4.40 -7.77 -6.15
CA TRP A 59 5.06 -8.88 -6.81
C TRP A 59 6.55 -8.89 -6.49
N PHE A 60 7.09 -10.09 -6.37
CA PHE A 60 8.50 -10.36 -6.16
C PHE A 60 9.02 -11.20 -7.32
N ASP A 61 9.91 -10.63 -8.11
CA ASP A 61 10.54 -11.30 -9.24
C ASP A 61 12.05 -11.34 -9.05
N THR A 62 12.70 -12.39 -9.51
CA THR A 62 14.17 -12.43 -9.57
C THR A 62 14.64 -11.89 -10.92
N MET A 63 15.55 -10.92 -10.89
CA MET A 63 16.17 -10.34 -12.08
C MET A 63 17.65 -10.06 -11.81
N ASP A 64 18.54 -10.64 -12.62
CA ASP A 64 20.00 -10.45 -12.54
C ASP A 64 20.54 -10.56 -11.09
N ASP A 65 20.21 -11.67 -10.42
CA ASP A 65 20.55 -12.00 -9.02
C ASP A 65 19.99 -11.03 -7.96
N GLN A 66 19.10 -10.12 -8.34
CA GLN A 66 18.41 -9.20 -7.47
C GLN A 66 16.92 -9.52 -7.37
N THR A 67 16.26 -9.01 -6.32
CA THR A 67 14.80 -9.04 -6.20
C THR A 67 14.23 -7.74 -6.76
N ARG A 68 13.40 -7.83 -7.80
CA ARG A 68 12.54 -6.75 -8.24
C ARG A 68 11.23 -6.81 -7.45
N ILE A 69 10.91 -5.70 -6.77
CA ILE A 69 9.61 -5.51 -6.12
C ILE A 69 8.77 -4.61 -7.00
N THR A 70 7.61 -5.10 -7.44
CA THR A 70 6.63 -4.28 -8.17
C THR A 70 5.41 -4.06 -7.29
N TRP A 71 5.09 -2.80 -7.00
CA TRP A 71 3.96 -2.44 -6.14
C TRP A 71 2.95 -1.59 -6.90
N ASN A 72 1.78 -2.18 -7.17
CA ASN A 72 0.68 -1.52 -7.86
C ASN A 72 -0.43 -1.13 -6.88
N TYR A 73 -0.99 0.06 -7.05
CA TYR A 73 -2.03 0.60 -6.18
C TYR A 73 -3.19 1.20 -7.00
N ILE A 74 -4.42 0.78 -6.71
CA ILE A 74 -5.62 1.18 -7.44
C ILE A 74 -6.69 1.66 -6.47
N TYR A 75 -7.16 2.89 -6.63
CA TYR A 75 -8.21 3.47 -5.81
C TYR A 75 -9.60 3.34 -6.43
N THR A 76 -10.63 3.06 -5.60
CA THR A 76 -12.02 3.07 -6.03
C THR A 76 -12.67 4.44 -5.78
N ALA A 77 -12.95 5.18 -6.84
CA ALA A 77 -13.63 6.46 -6.71
C ALA A 77 -15.09 6.29 -6.27
N LYS A 78 -15.52 7.09 -5.28
CA LYS A 78 -16.91 7.05 -4.77
C LYS A 78 -17.96 7.43 -5.81
N ASN A 79 -17.58 8.28 -6.76
CA ASN A 79 -18.42 8.75 -7.85
C ASN A 79 -17.56 9.35 -8.99
N PHE A 80 -18.21 9.75 -10.08
CA PHE A 80 -17.54 10.31 -11.25
C PHE A 80 -16.71 11.57 -10.95
N LEU A 81 -17.25 12.50 -10.15
CA LEU A 81 -16.53 13.72 -9.77
C LEU A 81 -15.33 13.41 -8.87
N ALA A 82 -15.50 12.48 -7.93
CA ALA A 82 -14.44 12.00 -7.07
C ALA A 82 -13.30 11.37 -7.88
N ARG A 83 -13.58 10.70 -9.01
CA ARG A 83 -12.54 10.15 -9.89
C ARG A 83 -11.60 11.23 -10.43
N PHE A 84 -12.16 12.36 -10.88
CA PHE A 84 -11.37 13.48 -11.38
C PHE A 84 -10.55 14.13 -10.27
N LEU A 85 -11.19 14.42 -9.13
CA LEU A 85 -10.53 15.03 -7.98
C LEU A 85 -9.45 14.13 -7.38
N LEU A 86 -9.67 12.82 -7.36
CA LEU A 86 -8.69 11.86 -6.87
C LEU A 86 -7.43 11.87 -7.73
N LYS A 87 -7.55 11.88 -9.06
CA LYS A 87 -6.39 12.02 -9.95
C LYS A 87 -5.60 13.31 -9.67
N PHE A 88 -6.32 14.42 -9.47
CA PHE A 88 -5.69 15.70 -9.14
C PHE A 88 -4.97 15.66 -7.80
N ILE A 89 -5.61 15.10 -6.77
CA ILE A 89 -5.08 15.05 -5.40
C ILE A 89 -3.89 14.10 -5.31
N LEU A 90 -3.94 12.93 -5.95
CA LEU A 90 -2.80 12.02 -6.02
C LEU A 90 -1.57 12.69 -6.65
N GLY A 91 -1.77 13.55 -7.65
CA GLY A 91 -0.71 14.38 -8.21
C GLY A 91 -0.22 15.46 -7.25
N LEU A 92 -1.13 16.17 -6.55
CA LEU A 92 -0.77 17.22 -5.60
C LEU A 92 0.03 16.69 -4.40
N ILE A 93 -0.36 15.54 -3.85
CA ILE A 93 0.37 14.89 -2.75
C ILE A 93 1.58 14.10 -3.23
N LYS A 94 1.86 14.13 -4.54
CA LYS A 94 2.96 13.42 -5.18
C LYS A 94 3.04 11.95 -4.76
N TYR A 95 1.92 11.24 -4.90
CA TYR A 95 1.79 9.89 -4.40
C TYR A 95 2.81 8.90 -4.99
N GLU A 96 3.28 9.16 -6.22
CA GLU A 96 4.35 8.39 -6.85
C GLU A 96 5.68 8.51 -6.09
N GLU A 97 6.10 9.72 -5.72
CA GLU A 97 7.31 9.95 -4.90
C GLU A 97 7.19 9.22 -3.55
N PHE A 98 6.02 9.26 -2.90
CA PHE A 98 5.77 8.50 -1.66
C PHE A 98 5.95 6.98 -1.84
N MET A 99 5.48 6.42 -2.95
CA MET A 99 5.59 4.99 -3.25
C MET A 99 7.05 4.59 -3.53
N GLU A 100 7.78 5.45 -4.25
CA GLU A 100 9.21 5.28 -4.51
C GLU A 100 10.02 5.30 -3.21
N GLU A 101 9.86 6.33 -2.37
CA GLU A 101 10.53 6.43 -1.07
C GLU A 101 10.20 5.24 -0.16
N SER A 102 8.96 4.75 -0.20
CA SER A 102 8.57 3.56 0.57
C SER A 102 9.29 2.29 0.12
N LEU A 103 9.53 2.14 -1.18
CA LEU A 103 10.30 1.00 -1.73
C LEU A 103 11.80 1.16 -1.45
N GLU A 104 12.33 2.37 -1.49
CA GLU A 104 13.71 2.67 -1.11
C GLU A 104 13.96 2.33 0.36
N HIS A 105 13.10 2.80 1.27
CA HIS A 105 13.21 2.43 2.69
C HIS A 105 13.04 0.93 2.92
N ALA A 106 12.13 0.27 2.21
CA ALA A 106 11.97 -1.19 2.32
C ALA A 106 13.24 -1.92 1.85
N LYS A 107 13.86 -1.45 0.77
CA LYS A 107 15.12 -1.98 0.28
C LYS A 107 16.22 -1.79 1.31
N ASP A 108 16.40 -0.57 1.82
CA ASP A 108 17.44 -0.26 2.81
C ASP A 108 17.27 -1.10 4.07
N TYR A 109 16.04 -1.27 4.56
CA TYR A 109 15.74 -2.15 5.69
C TYR A 109 16.09 -3.62 5.40
N ILE A 110 15.76 -4.13 4.21
CA ILE A 110 16.03 -5.52 3.83
C ILE A 110 17.53 -5.78 3.66
N GLU A 111 18.26 -4.83 3.07
CA GLU A 111 19.69 -4.97 2.74
C GLU A 111 20.60 -4.66 3.93
N ASN A 112 20.22 -3.69 4.78
CA ASN A 112 21.08 -3.17 5.84
C ASN A 112 20.53 -3.39 7.26
N GLY A 113 19.22 -3.64 7.42
CA GLY A 113 18.60 -3.94 8.72
C GLY A 113 18.33 -2.73 9.62
N ASP A 114 18.41 -1.51 9.09
CA ASP A 114 18.20 -0.24 9.81
C ASP A 114 16.72 0.18 9.87
#